data_AF-A0A7W1AIJ7-F1
#
_entry.id   AF-A0A7W1AIJ7-F1
#
_cell.length_a   1.000
_cell.length_b   1.000
_cell.length_c   1.000
_cell.angle_alpha   90.00
_cell.angle_beta   90.00
_cell.angle_gamma   90.00
#
_symmetry.space_group_name_H-M   'P 1'
#
loop_
_entity.id
_entity.type
_entity.pdbx_description
1 polymer ?
#
loop_
_entity_poly.entity_id
_entity_poly.type
_entity_poly.pdbx_seq_one_letter_code
_entity_poly.pdbx_strand_id
1 'polypeptide(L)'
;MVARLGDRAILLPRPTGISARAIVTSARDWDGVVDVVVTRDEVAVYFDREPHVGTFAASDDDAAESRLVELRAHYDGPDLEDVARAIDTTTDDVVQLHLAPTYVVETIGFAPGFAYLVGLDARLGAIPRRASPRSRVPAGSLAIAGGYTAVYPFDSPGGWNLLGRVSEHMFTAEAGARLRLGDRVRFVR
;
A
#
# COMPACT_ATOMS: atom_id res chain seq x y z
N MET A 1 -9.38 -17.27 13.30
CA MET A 1 -9.45 -17.21 14.78
C MET A 1 -9.40 -15.75 15.17
N VAL A 2 -10.33 -15.29 16.02
CA VAL A 2 -10.34 -13.90 16.51
C VAL A 2 -9.35 -13.77 17.65
N ALA A 3 -8.41 -12.83 17.56
CA ALA A 3 -7.46 -12.54 18.63
C ALA A 3 -7.75 -11.16 19.24
N ARG A 4 -7.49 -10.99 20.53
CA ARG A 4 -7.59 -9.67 21.19
C ARG A 4 -6.36 -8.83 20.84
N LEU A 5 -6.58 -7.54 20.57
CA LEU A 5 -5.56 -6.51 20.45
C LEU A 5 -5.83 -5.44 21.50
N GLY A 6 -5.42 -5.70 22.73
CA GLY A 6 -5.81 -4.88 23.88
C GLY A 6 -7.28 -5.09 24.27
N ASP A 7 -7.87 -4.09 24.91
CA ASP A 7 -9.23 -4.10 25.45
C ASP A 7 -10.29 -3.58 24.44
N ARG A 8 -9.86 -2.74 23.49
CA ARG A 8 -10.73 -2.05 22.53
C ARG A 8 -10.43 -2.36 21.07
N ALA A 9 -9.74 -3.46 20.80
CA ALA A 9 -9.60 -3.96 19.44
C ALA A 9 -9.50 -5.49 19.38
N ILE A 10 -9.87 -6.02 18.21
CA ILE A 10 -9.67 -7.41 17.82
C ILE A 10 -8.90 -7.47 16.51
N LEU A 11 -8.16 -8.57 16.33
CA LEU A 11 -7.51 -8.96 15.09
C LEU A 11 -8.26 -10.14 14.47
N LEU A 12 -8.57 -9.99 13.19
CA LEU A 12 -9.20 -11.00 12.35
C LEU A 12 -8.26 -11.36 11.21
N PRO A 13 -8.19 -12.63 10.79
CA PRO A 13 -7.52 -12.98 9.54
C PRO A 13 -8.16 -12.24 8.38
N ARG A 14 -7.36 -11.73 7.44
CA ARG A 14 -7.87 -11.10 6.23
C ARG A 14 -8.59 -12.15 5.36
N PRO A 15 -9.86 -11.94 5.01
CA PRO A 15 -10.57 -12.86 4.12
C PRO A 15 -9.94 -12.83 2.71
N THR A 16 -9.84 -14.01 2.10
CA THR A 16 -9.36 -14.15 0.73
C THR A 16 -10.44 -13.75 -0.28
N GLY A 17 -10.03 -13.17 -1.41
CA GLY A 17 -10.95 -12.81 -2.50
C GLY A 17 -11.85 -11.59 -2.23
N ILE A 18 -11.72 -10.94 -1.07
CA ILE A 18 -12.47 -9.71 -0.74
C ILE A 18 -11.50 -8.52 -0.79
N SER A 19 -11.94 -7.44 -1.45
CA SER A 19 -11.14 -6.23 -1.56
C SER A 19 -10.92 -5.58 -0.19
N ALA A 20 -9.81 -4.86 -0.02
CA ALA A 20 -9.56 -4.14 1.22
C ALA A 20 -10.65 -3.10 1.53
N ARG A 21 -11.23 -2.48 0.50
CA ARG A 21 -12.34 -1.53 0.63
C ARG A 21 -13.60 -2.20 1.16
N ALA A 22 -14.02 -3.31 0.54
CA ALA A 22 -15.19 -4.08 0.99
C ALA A 22 -15.04 -4.61 2.42
N ILE A 23 -13.82 -5.04 2.81
CA ILE A 23 -13.52 -5.43 4.20
C ILE A 23 -13.78 -4.26 5.14
N VAL A 24 -13.23 -3.08 4.86
CA VAL A 24 -13.40 -1.89 5.70
C VAL A 24 -14.87 -1.48 5.76
N THR A 25 -15.56 -1.40 4.63
CA THR A 25 -16.98 -1.04 4.57
C THR A 25 -17.83 -2.00 5.39
N SER A 26 -17.67 -3.31 5.17
CA SER A 26 -18.44 -4.34 5.88
C SER A 26 -18.26 -4.27 7.40
N ALA A 27 -17.02 -4.10 7.87
CA ALA A 27 -16.73 -4.08 9.29
C ALA A 27 -17.11 -2.75 9.96
N ARG A 28 -17.09 -1.63 9.23
CA ARG A 28 -17.55 -0.33 9.75
C ARG A 28 -19.06 -0.31 10.02
N ASP A 29 -19.83 -1.16 9.36
CA ASP A 29 -21.27 -1.28 9.59
C ASP A 29 -21.62 -2.13 10.82
N TRP A 30 -20.64 -2.76 11.48
CA TRP A 30 -20.89 -3.52 12.71
C TRP A 30 -21.09 -2.57 13.91
N ASP A 31 -22.09 -2.87 14.74
CA ASP A 31 -22.39 -2.04 15.91
C ASP A 31 -21.19 -1.94 16.86
N GLY A 32 -20.88 -0.71 17.29
CA GLY A 32 -19.76 -0.40 18.18
C GLY A 32 -18.39 -0.25 17.51
N VAL A 33 -18.26 -0.53 16.21
CA VAL A 33 -16.99 -0.32 15.49
C VAL A 33 -16.70 1.16 15.30
N VAL A 34 -15.48 1.55 15.65
CA VAL A 34 -14.96 2.92 15.57
C VAL A 34 -14.04 3.07 14.36
N ASP A 35 -13.15 2.09 14.13
CA ASP A 35 -12.27 2.10 12.96
C ASP A 35 -11.85 0.69 12.55
N VAL A 36 -11.41 0.57 11.30
CA VAL A 36 -10.98 -0.70 10.69
C VAL A 36 -9.69 -0.46 9.92
N VAL A 37 -8.64 -1.17 10.30
CA VAL A 37 -7.33 -1.13 9.63
C VAL A 37 -7.08 -2.47 8.97
N VAL A 38 -7.01 -2.45 7.63
CA VAL A 38 -6.68 -3.64 6.83
C VAL A 38 -5.19 -3.62 6.54
N THR A 39 -4.51 -4.72 6.85
CA THR A 39 -3.12 -4.99 6.51
C THR A 39 -3.04 -6.07 5.44
N ARG A 40 -1.84 -6.62 5.18
CA ARG A 40 -1.66 -7.73 4.25
C ARG A 40 -2.45 -8.97 4.67
N ASP A 41 -2.29 -9.39 5.92
CA ASP A 41 -2.74 -10.71 6.38
C ASP A 41 -3.83 -10.60 7.46
N GLU A 42 -4.01 -9.43 8.04
CA GLU A 42 -4.89 -9.20 9.19
C GLU A 42 -5.75 -7.95 9.02
N VAL A 43 -6.89 -7.94 9.71
CA VAL A 43 -7.80 -6.81 9.87
C VAL A 43 -7.88 -6.49 11.35
N ALA A 44 -7.46 -5.30 11.74
CA ALA A 44 -7.68 -4.77 13.08
C ALA A 44 -9.01 -4.01 13.11
N VAL A 45 -9.88 -4.36 14.04
CA VAL A 45 -11.17 -3.69 14.26
C VAL A 45 -11.13 -3.05 15.63
N TYR A 46 -11.20 -1.72 15.66
CA TYR A 46 -11.24 -0.90 16.87
C TYR A 46 -12.70 -0.57 17.19
N PHE A 47 -13.05 -0.59 18.48
CA PHE A 47 -14.44 -0.43 18.90
C PHE A 47 -14.60 0.30 20.24
N ASP A 48 -15.76 0.93 20.44
CA ASP A 48 -16.16 1.50 21.72
C ASP A 48 -16.95 0.48 22.58
N ARG A 49 -17.62 -0.45 21.93
CA ARG A 49 -18.35 -1.59 22.47
C ARG A 49 -18.04 -2.80 21.62
N GLU A 50 -17.82 -3.94 22.26
CA GLU A 50 -17.37 -5.14 21.55
C GLU A 50 -18.39 -5.56 20.47
N PRO A 51 -17.98 -5.57 19.19
CA PRO A 51 -18.90 -5.82 18.09
C PRO A 51 -19.21 -7.30 17.98
N HIS A 52 -20.42 -7.62 17.52
CA HIS A 52 -20.67 -8.93 16.95
C HIS A 52 -19.95 -9.03 15.59
N VAL A 53 -18.95 -9.91 15.50
CA VAL A 53 -18.18 -10.12 14.26
C VAL A 53 -19.09 -10.71 13.18
N GLY A 54 -19.42 -9.90 12.18
CA GLY A 54 -20.22 -10.30 11.03
C GLY A 54 -19.37 -10.93 9.91
N THR A 55 -20.00 -11.16 8.76
CA THR A 55 -19.31 -11.59 7.54
C THR A 55 -18.80 -10.37 6.77
N PHE A 56 -17.62 -10.50 6.18
CA PHE A 56 -17.19 -9.58 5.14
C PHE A 56 -17.98 -9.87 3.86
N ALA A 57 -18.68 -8.88 3.33
CA ALA A 57 -19.38 -8.99 2.07
C ALA A 57 -18.46 -8.53 0.94
N ALA A 58 -18.39 -9.30 -0.15
CA ALA A 58 -17.88 -8.75 -1.41
C ALA A 58 -18.86 -7.68 -1.90
N SER A 59 -18.34 -6.59 -2.49
CA SER A 59 -19.18 -5.58 -3.13
C SER A 59 -18.88 -5.54 -4.62
N ASP A 60 -19.91 -5.66 -5.45
CA ASP A 60 -19.79 -5.54 -6.91
C ASP A 60 -19.45 -4.08 -7.33
N ASP A 61 -19.72 -3.11 -6.45
CA ASP A 61 -19.44 -1.69 -6.64
C ASP A 61 -17.96 -1.31 -6.46
N ASP A 62 -17.11 -2.20 -5.92
CA ASP A 62 -15.69 -1.92 -5.71
C ASP A 62 -14.97 -1.52 -7.01
N ALA A 63 -15.34 -2.15 -8.12
CA ALA A 63 -14.76 -1.83 -9.43
C ALA A 63 -15.30 -0.50 -9.99
N ALA A 64 -16.56 -0.16 -9.70
CA ALA A 64 -17.22 1.06 -10.19
C ALA A 64 -16.72 2.32 -9.46
N GLU A 65 -16.35 2.20 -8.18
CA GLU A 65 -15.88 3.31 -7.36
C GLU A 65 -14.35 3.41 -7.23
N SER A 66 -13.60 2.54 -7.92
CA SER A 66 -12.14 2.56 -7.93
C SER A 66 -11.62 3.64 -8.89
N ARG A 67 -11.03 4.71 -8.34
CA ARG A 67 -10.44 5.79 -9.14
C ARG A 67 -9.14 5.33 -9.77
N LEU A 68 -8.93 5.66 -11.03
CA LEU A 68 -7.61 5.54 -11.66
C LEU A 68 -6.81 6.83 -11.40
N VAL A 69 -5.72 6.72 -10.67
CA VAL A 69 -4.80 7.82 -10.35
C VAL A 69 -3.50 7.60 -11.11
N GLU A 70 -3.11 8.60 -11.93
CA GLU A 70 -1.81 8.62 -12.58
C GLU A 70 -0.80 9.40 -11.76
N LEU A 71 0.41 8.85 -11.61
CA LEU A 71 1.53 9.44 -10.89
C LEU A 71 2.75 9.55 -11.81
N ARG A 72 3.35 10.73 -11.89
CA ARG A 72 4.52 10.99 -12.74
C ARG A 72 5.80 10.57 -12.01
N ALA A 73 6.49 9.57 -12.56
CA ALA A 73 7.65 8.95 -11.96
C ALA A 73 8.92 9.24 -12.78
N HIS A 74 9.93 9.77 -12.10
CA HIS A 74 11.30 9.89 -12.59
C HIS A 74 12.13 8.76 -11.97
N TYR A 75 12.72 7.90 -12.80
CA TYR A 75 13.50 6.73 -12.36
C TYR A 75 14.98 7.07 -12.29
N ASP A 76 15.38 7.70 -11.20
CA ASP A 76 16.75 8.10 -10.87
C ASP A 76 17.17 7.66 -9.47
N GLY A 77 16.51 6.60 -8.96
CA GLY A 77 16.68 6.15 -7.58
C GLY A 77 18.02 5.44 -7.35
N PRO A 78 18.61 5.58 -6.15
CA PRO A 78 19.94 5.05 -5.85
C PRO A 78 20.01 3.51 -5.82
N ASP A 79 18.87 2.81 -5.71
CA ASP A 79 18.84 1.35 -5.68
C ASP A 79 18.44 0.74 -7.03
N LEU A 80 18.22 1.54 -8.08
CA LEU A 80 17.72 1.06 -9.36
C LEU A 80 18.67 0.05 -10.03
N GLU A 81 19.97 0.33 -10.00
CA GLU A 81 21.01 -0.58 -10.54
C GLU A 81 21.12 -1.86 -9.71
N ASP A 82 21.02 -1.77 -8.39
CA ASP A 82 21.09 -2.93 -7.50
C ASP A 82 19.88 -3.84 -7.68
N VAL A 83 18.69 -3.26 -7.86
CA VAL A 83 17.46 -3.99 -8.19
C VAL A 83 17.62 -4.69 -9.54
N ALA A 84 18.10 -3.98 -10.57
CA ALA A 84 18.32 -4.57 -11.90
C ALA A 84 19.26 -5.78 -11.84
N ARG A 85 20.37 -5.64 -11.10
CA ARG A 85 21.34 -6.73 -10.89
C ARG A 85 20.72 -7.91 -10.12
N ALA A 86 19.89 -7.64 -9.12
CA ALA A 86 19.28 -8.68 -8.30
C ALA A 86 18.30 -9.59 -9.07
N ILE A 87 17.72 -9.09 -10.17
CA ILE A 87 16.83 -9.87 -11.04
C ILE A 87 17.42 -10.11 -12.44
N ASP A 88 18.75 -10.00 -12.58
CA ASP A 88 19.52 -10.28 -13.79
C ASP A 88 18.97 -9.59 -15.05
N THR A 89 18.79 -8.27 -14.96
CA THR A 89 18.22 -7.45 -16.04
C THR A 89 18.83 -6.05 -16.10
N THR A 90 18.36 -5.19 -17.00
CA THR A 90 18.82 -3.81 -17.11
C THR A 90 17.98 -2.85 -16.28
N THR A 91 18.50 -1.66 -15.98
CA THR A 91 17.70 -0.61 -15.32
C THR A 91 16.49 -0.22 -16.16
N ASP A 92 16.63 -0.15 -17.49
CA ASP A 92 15.51 0.12 -18.39
C ASP A 92 14.42 -0.94 -18.31
N ASP A 93 14.80 -2.22 -18.25
CA ASP A 93 13.85 -3.31 -18.05
C ASP A 93 13.13 -3.22 -16.70
N VAL A 94 13.83 -2.88 -15.61
CA VAL A 94 13.21 -2.62 -14.30
C VAL A 94 12.16 -1.53 -14.41
N VAL A 95 12.47 -0.44 -15.12
CA VAL A 95 11.52 0.65 -15.30
C VAL A 95 10.32 0.20 -16.13
N GLN A 96 10.51 -0.54 -17.23
CA GLN A 96 9.38 -1.06 -18.01
C GLN A 96 8.50 -2.00 -17.18
N LEU A 97 9.12 -2.86 -16.36
CA LEU A 97 8.40 -3.77 -15.47
C LEU A 97 7.59 -3.05 -14.41
N HIS A 98 8.06 -1.89 -13.95
CA HIS A 98 7.33 -1.07 -12.99
C HIS A 98 6.28 -0.16 -13.66
N LEU A 99 6.45 0.22 -14.92
CA LEU A 99 5.47 1.06 -15.64
C LEU A 99 4.31 0.25 -16.22
N ALA A 100 4.53 -1.03 -16.55
CA ALA A 100 3.54 -1.86 -17.22
C ALA A 100 2.24 -2.12 -16.42
N PRO A 101 2.28 -2.41 -15.11
CA PRO A 101 1.08 -2.76 -14.36
C PRO A 101 0.18 -1.55 -14.05
N THR A 102 -1.11 -1.84 -13.84
CA THR A 102 -1.96 -0.96 -13.04
C THR A 102 -2.05 -1.54 -11.63
N TYR A 103 -1.58 -0.79 -10.66
CA TYR A 103 -1.50 -1.20 -9.27
C TYR A 103 -2.82 -0.96 -8.53
N VAL A 104 -2.98 -1.58 -7.36
CA VAL A 104 -4.12 -1.34 -6.45
C VAL A 104 -3.60 -0.98 -5.07
N VAL A 105 -4.20 0.05 -4.45
CA VAL A 105 -3.94 0.38 -3.04
C VAL A 105 -4.56 -0.69 -2.15
N GLU A 106 -3.73 -1.57 -1.60
CA GLU A 106 -4.17 -2.69 -0.78
C GLU A 106 -4.30 -2.33 0.71
N THR A 107 -3.46 -1.42 1.18
CA THR A 107 -3.47 -0.93 2.57
C THR A 107 -2.85 0.47 2.64
N ILE A 108 -3.26 1.23 3.65
CA ILE A 108 -2.72 2.56 3.97
C ILE A 108 -2.28 2.51 5.44
N GLY A 109 -1.06 2.94 5.71
CA GLY A 109 -0.45 2.85 7.04
C GLY A 109 0.98 3.36 7.04
N PHE A 110 1.74 3.10 8.11
CA PHE A 110 3.10 3.64 8.35
C PHE A 110 3.17 5.16 8.58
N ALA A 111 2.65 5.96 7.65
CA ALA A 111 2.54 7.40 7.77
C ALA A 111 1.29 7.90 7.01
N PRO A 112 0.75 9.09 7.35
CA PRO A 112 -0.36 9.67 6.60
C PRO A 112 -0.07 9.73 5.09
N GLY A 113 -0.94 9.14 4.27
CA GLY A 113 -0.79 9.11 2.81
C GLY A 113 0.21 8.07 2.26
N PHE A 114 0.87 7.26 3.10
CA PHE A 114 1.68 6.16 2.61
C PHE A 114 0.76 4.98 2.25
N ALA A 115 0.68 4.69 0.95
CA ALA A 115 -0.15 3.65 0.37
C ALA A 115 0.71 2.49 -0.14
N TYR A 116 0.35 1.27 0.25
CA TYR A 116 0.99 0.04 -0.21
C TYR A 116 0.27 -0.46 -1.46
N LEU A 117 1.00 -0.49 -2.57
CA LEU A 117 0.48 -0.82 -3.89
C LEU A 117 0.87 -2.25 -4.29
N VAL A 118 -0.11 -3.07 -4.65
CA VAL A 118 0.08 -4.44 -5.16
C VAL A 118 -0.05 -4.49 -6.68
N GLY A 119 0.49 -5.56 -7.29
CA GLY A 119 0.46 -5.77 -8.74
C GLY A 119 1.84 -5.70 -9.41
N LEU A 120 2.93 -5.71 -8.62
CA LEU A 120 4.29 -5.81 -9.17
C LEU A 120 4.47 -7.11 -9.97
N ASP A 121 5.28 -7.03 -11.03
CA ASP A 121 5.85 -8.21 -11.67
C ASP A 121 6.55 -9.09 -10.62
N ALA A 122 6.39 -10.41 -10.72
CA ALA A 122 6.88 -11.35 -9.72
C ALA A 122 8.39 -11.19 -9.44
N ARG A 123 9.18 -10.81 -10.45
CA ARG A 123 10.62 -10.56 -10.29
C ARG A 123 10.87 -9.38 -9.37
N LEU A 124 10.18 -8.26 -9.58
CA LEU A 124 10.27 -7.08 -8.70
C LEU A 124 9.67 -7.36 -7.32
N GLY A 125 8.58 -8.13 -7.27
CA GLY A 125 7.91 -8.51 -6.03
C GLY A 125 8.78 -9.35 -5.09
N ALA A 126 9.71 -10.15 -5.65
CA ALA A 126 10.64 -10.96 -4.88
C ALA A 126 11.78 -10.16 -4.20
N ILE A 127 11.99 -8.89 -4.59
CA ILE A 127 13.04 -8.05 -4.02
C ILE A 127 12.75 -7.78 -2.52
N PRO A 128 13.64 -8.19 -1.60
CA PRO A 128 13.43 -7.99 -0.17
C PRO A 128 13.66 -6.52 0.22
N ARG A 129 13.32 -6.21 1.47
CA ARG A 129 13.76 -4.95 2.09
C ARG A 129 15.29 -4.92 2.15
N ARG A 130 15.86 -3.71 2.17
CA ARG A 130 17.29 -3.51 2.45
C ARG A 130 17.63 -4.05 3.83
N ALA A 131 18.79 -4.68 3.97
CA ALA A 131 19.29 -5.22 5.24
C ALA A 131 19.42 -4.13 6.31
N SER A 132 19.93 -2.95 5.91
CA SER A 132 20.03 -1.77 6.77
C SER A 132 19.13 -0.65 6.23
N PRO A 133 18.10 -0.24 6.98
CA PRO A 133 17.26 0.90 6.61
C PRO A 133 18.08 2.20 6.49
N ARG A 134 17.66 3.09 5.59
CA ARG A 134 18.18 4.46 5.56
C ARG A 134 17.62 5.23 6.75
N SER A 135 18.45 6.04 7.38
CA SER A 135 18.01 7.01 8.40
C SER A 135 17.07 8.08 7.80
N ARG A 136 17.23 8.38 6.51
CA ARG A 136 16.39 9.32 5.77
C ARG A 136 16.14 8.85 4.34
N VAL A 137 14.87 8.79 3.97
CA VAL A 137 14.32 8.65 2.63
C VAL A 137 13.54 9.93 2.34
N PRO A 138 13.85 10.67 1.26
CA PRO A 138 13.13 11.90 0.93
C PRO A 138 11.64 11.68 0.62
N ALA A 139 10.81 12.67 0.95
CA ALA A 139 9.44 12.75 0.45
C ALA A 139 9.41 12.65 -1.10
N GLY A 140 8.40 11.97 -1.62
CA GLY A 140 8.24 11.69 -3.05
C GLY A 140 9.06 10.50 -3.55
N SER A 141 9.90 9.85 -2.72
CA SER A 141 10.69 8.69 -3.17
C SER A 141 9.78 7.53 -3.59
N LEU A 142 9.97 7.01 -4.80
CA LEU A 142 9.32 5.81 -5.34
C LEU A 142 10.15 4.59 -4.97
N ALA A 143 9.52 3.59 -4.35
CA ALA A 143 10.26 2.46 -3.80
C ALA A 143 9.50 1.14 -3.89
N ILE A 144 10.25 0.03 -3.87
CA ILE A 144 9.72 -1.34 -3.81
C ILE A 144 10.29 -2.12 -2.62
N ALA A 145 9.48 -3.01 -2.06
CA ALA A 145 9.93 -4.08 -1.17
C ALA A 145 8.86 -5.17 -0.98
N GLY A 146 9.27 -6.43 -1.07
CA GLY A 146 8.50 -7.59 -0.63
C GLY A 146 7.09 -7.63 -1.18
N GLY A 147 6.93 -7.45 -2.50
CA GLY A 147 5.65 -7.48 -3.20
C GLY A 147 4.91 -6.16 -3.29
N TYR A 148 5.39 -5.10 -2.64
CA TYR A 148 4.78 -3.77 -2.71
C TYR A 148 5.64 -2.75 -3.44
N THR A 149 4.97 -1.81 -4.12
CA THR A 149 5.51 -0.49 -4.47
C THR A 149 4.81 0.61 -3.68
N ALA A 150 5.46 1.74 -3.46
CA ALA A 150 4.91 2.86 -2.71
C ALA A 150 5.67 4.15 -3.00
N VAL A 151 5.03 5.29 -2.71
CA VAL A 151 5.65 6.62 -2.72
C VAL A 151 5.67 7.15 -1.29
N TYR A 152 6.85 7.55 -0.81
CA TYR A 152 7.01 8.11 0.54
C TYR A 152 6.34 9.49 0.61
N PRO A 153 5.36 9.74 1.51
CA PRO A 153 4.68 11.03 1.60
C PRO A 153 5.52 12.11 2.27
N PHE A 154 6.47 11.72 3.13
CA PHE A 154 7.30 12.62 3.92
C PHE A 154 8.73 12.10 3.99
N ASP A 155 9.64 12.97 4.45
CA ASP A 155 10.97 12.55 4.88
C ASP A 155 10.86 11.62 6.08
N SER A 156 11.34 10.38 5.95
CA SER A 156 11.28 9.39 7.04
C SER A 156 12.43 8.39 6.95
N PRO A 157 12.77 7.66 8.02
CA PRO A 157 13.57 6.45 7.87
C PRO A 157 12.82 5.42 7.01
N GLY A 158 13.54 4.58 6.28
CA GLY A 158 12.93 3.64 5.33
C GLY A 158 13.88 2.54 4.85
N GLY A 159 13.36 1.32 4.75
CA GLY A 159 14.14 0.13 4.35
C GLY A 159 13.80 -0.41 2.97
N TRP A 160 13.12 0.37 2.13
CA TRP A 160 12.73 -0.06 0.78
C TRP A 160 13.80 0.34 -0.25
N ASN A 161 13.79 -0.35 -1.39
CA ASN A 161 14.68 -0.07 -2.50
C ASN A 161 14.09 1.07 -3.32
N LEU A 162 14.82 2.17 -3.42
CA LEU A 162 14.38 3.40 -4.08
C LEU A 162 14.68 3.31 -5.58
N LEU A 163 13.62 3.26 -6.38
CA LEU A 163 13.69 3.21 -7.84
C LEU A 163 13.73 4.60 -8.48
N GLY A 164 13.26 5.61 -7.76
CA GLY A 164 13.15 6.96 -8.28
C GLY A 164 12.34 7.87 -7.37
N ARG A 165 11.60 8.78 -7.98
CA ARG A 165 10.78 9.77 -7.28
C ARG A 165 9.56 10.18 -8.11
N VAL A 166 8.54 10.61 -7.41
CA VAL A 166 7.25 11.05 -7.93
C VAL A 166 7.07 12.52 -7.61
N SER A 167 6.59 13.30 -8.59
CA SER A 167 6.47 14.77 -8.45
C SER A 167 5.27 15.19 -7.61
N GLU A 168 4.23 14.37 -7.57
CA GLU A 168 3.01 14.65 -6.84
C GLU A 168 3.18 14.51 -5.32
N HIS A 169 2.55 15.42 -4.57
CA HIS A 169 2.43 15.26 -3.11
C HIS A 169 1.45 14.13 -2.77
N MET A 170 1.91 13.16 -1.99
CA MET A 170 1.07 12.03 -1.56
C MET A 170 0.16 12.36 -0.37
N PHE A 171 0.48 13.43 0.36
CA PHE A 171 -0.33 13.96 1.43
C PHE A 171 -0.15 15.49 1.55
N THR A 172 -1.23 16.22 1.79
CA THR A 172 -1.19 17.60 2.29
C THR A 172 -2.21 17.79 3.41
N ALA A 173 -2.03 18.81 4.25
CA ALA A 173 -2.98 19.09 5.33
C ALA A 173 -4.37 19.49 4.79
N GLU A 174 -4.40 20.13 3.62
CA GLU A 174 -5.62 20.67 3.00
C GLU A 174 -6.41 19.59 2.27
N ALA A 175 -5.74 18.67 1.56
CA ALA A 175 -6.38 17.67 0.71
C ALA A 175 -6.37 16.25 1.31
N GLY A 176 -5.58 16.03 2.36
CA GLY A 176 -5.37 14.70 2.94
C GLY A 176 -4.55 13.79 2.03
N ALA A 177 -4.80 12.48 2.14
CA ALA A 177 -4.11 11.46 1.34
C ALA A 177 -4.55 11.52 -0.13
N ARG A 178 -3.55 11.56 -1.04
CA ARG A 178 -3.75 11.49 -2.49
C ARG A 178 -4.44 10.19 -2.90
N LEU A 179 -3.95 9.08 -2.35
CA LEU A 179 -4.38 7.73 -2.64
C LEU A 179 -5.31 7.21 -1.54
N ARG A 180 -6.37 6.51 -1.94
CA ARG A 180 -7.38 5.89 -1.07
C ARG A 180 -7.37 4.39 -1.24
N LEU A 181 -7.88 3.69 -0.23
CA LEU A 181 -7.99 2.24 -0.25
C LEU A 181 -8.82 1.79 -1.47
N GLY A 182 -8.28 0.84 -2.24
CA GLY A 182 -8.91 0.36 -3.47
C GLY A 182 -8.72 1.25 -4.71
N ASP A 183 -8.06 2.41 -4.62
CA ASP A 183 -7.68 3.17 -5.82
C ASP A 183 -6.77 2.33 -6.72
N ARG A 184 -6.92 2.52 -8.04
CA ARG A 184 -6.01 1.99 -9.05
C ARG A 184 -4.95 3.03 -9.36
N VAL A 185 -3.70 2.62 -9.44
CA VAL A 185 -2.57 3.54 -9.67
C VAL A 185 -1.80 3.12 -10.92
N ARG A 186 -1.50 4.09 -11.78
CA ARG A 186 -0.59 3.91 -12.91
C ARG A 186 0.55 4.90 -12.81
N PHE A 187 1.77 4.40 -12.89
CA PHE A 187 2.94 5.26 -13.02
C PHE A 187 3.16 5.60 -14.48
N VAL A 188 3.48 6.86 -14.76
CA VAL A 188 3.81 7.38 -16.08
C VAL A 188 5.13 8.15 -16.00
N ARG A 189 5.93 8.16 -17.08
CA ARG A 189 7.16 8.98 -17.13
C ARG A 189 6.85 10.44 -17.45
#